data_AF-A0A915U094-F1
#
_entry.id   AF-A0A915U094-F1
#
_cell.length_a   1.000
_cell.length_b   1.000
_cell.length_c   1.000
_cell.angle_alpha   90.00
_cell.angle_beta   90.00
_cell.angle_gamma   90.00
#
_symmetry.space_group_name_H-M   'P 1'
#
loop_
_entity.id
_entity.type
_entity.pdbx_description
1 polymer ?
#
loop_
_entity_poly.entity_id
_entity_poly.type
_entity_poly.pdbx_seq_one_letter_code
_entity_poly.pdbx_strand_id
1 'polypeptide(L)'
;MKRISLLLGVILASLLLVSSGAMALDAKLTSQKVKAGKPITVSGTIEPGQDLFVVINTQKMFRPSEAPGPKEKARLMKGKKGKNAFGDTPIPPNYYVITNVPEKLATPKEAWKGQTKGIFAFPPFKYKVEVNKIKKWNEIDDSVKAMLGPITSEMQWKFLIYVHEKKFGINTVSKEKPLGGGNARMIMTDYNKQPKKWNEGVSLTLDKNTGKFSVTMTPYKNIAPNAALDVYVNGQKVDTFTIQKSTFFFKTANVYMNPLIVFGGAFLIGVLFVIMGAAGGLFTAAFQITVIGTKGPVGINAGNTIKPTNLFLTLCSPITGLMTYFKEKRFAYPVAIPFAIGIVTGAFFIGPRCRLSI
;
A
#
# COMPACT_ATOMS: atom_id res chain seq x y z
N MET A 1 9.54 -24.23 -65.95
CA MET A 1 8.28 -24.18 -65.18
C MET A 1 8.24 -25.16 -64.00
N LYS A 2 8.60 -26.45 -64.14
CA LYS A 2 8.55 -27.43 -63.03
C LYS A 2 9.39 -27.08 -61.78
N ARG A 3 10.57 -26.47 -61.93
CA ARG A 3 11.45 -26.10 -60.79
C ARG A 3 10.94 -24.89 -59.98
N ILE A 4 10.23 -23.96 -60.62
CA ILE A 4 9.63 -22.78 -59.96
C ILE A 4 8.40 -23.20 -59.15
N SER A 5 7.62 -24.16 -59.68
CA SER A 5 6.44 -24.69 -58.99
C SER A 5 6.80 -25.48 -57.71
N LEU A 6 7.97 -26.14 -57.69
CA LEU A 6 8.45 -26.87 -56.52
C LEU A 6 8.93 -25.92 -55.41
N LEU A 7 9.64 -24.84 -55.77
CA LEU A 7 10.08 -23.81 -54.83
C LEU A 7 8.90 -23.03 -54.22
N LEU A 8 7.87 -22.71 -55.01
CA LEU A 8 6.66 -22.07 -54.49
C LEU A 8 5.90 -23.00 -53.51
N GLY A 9 5.84 -24.30 -53.80
CA GLY A 9 5.22 -25.29 -52.92
C GLY A 9 5.94 -25.43 -51.57
N VAL A 10 7.28 -25.40 -51.57
CA VAL A 10 8.09 -25.48 -50.34
C VAL A 10 7.97 -24.18 -49.53
N ILE A 11 7.93 -23.02 -50.17
CA ILE A 11 7.75 -21.73 -49.48
C ILE A 11 6.34 -21.66 -48.87
N LEU A 12 5.29 -22.08 -49.58
CA LEU A 12 3.92 -22.08 -49.06
C LEU A 12 3.72 -23.11 -47.94
N ALA A 13 4.36 -24.28 -48.01
CA ALA A 13 4.37 -25.26 -46.94
C ALA A 13 5.16 -24.77 -45.71
N SER A 14 6.25 -24.02 -45.91
CA SER A 14 7.01 -23.40 -44.81
C SER A 14 6.25 -22.25 -44.13
N LEU A 15 5.41 -21.52 -44.87
CA LEU A 15 4.52 -20.47 -44.32
C LEU A 15 3.33 -21.06 -43.55
N LEU A 16 2.86 -22.26 -43.93
CA LEU A 16 1.77 -22.97 -43.22
C LEU A 16 2.24 -23.76 -41.99
N LEU A 17 3.54 -24.06 -41.87
CA LEU A 17 4.12 -24.72 -40.68
C LEU A 17 4.53 -23.75 -39.56
N VAL A 18 4.53 -22.43 -39.82
CA VAL A 18 4.79 -21.39 -38.79
C VAL A 18 3.51 -20.98 -38.05
N SER A 19 2.33 -21.46 -38.46
CA SER A 19 1.07 -21.21 -37.75
C SER A 19 0.70 -22.33 -36.76
N SER A 20 1.68 -22.99 -36.14
CA SER A 20 1.40 -23.74 -34.90
C SER A 20 0.93 -22.72 -33.87
N GLY A 21 -0.40 -22.66 -33.67
CA GLY A 21 -1.04 -21.74 -32.77
C GLY A 21 -0.41 -21.82 -31.39
N ALA A 22 0.40 -20.81 -31.06
CA ALA A 22 0.52 -20.39 -29.68
C ALA A 22 -0.92 -20.19 -29.20
N MET A 23 -1.37 -21.05 -28.28
CA MET A 23 -2.65 -20.86 -27.61
C MET A 23 -2.58 -19.46 -27.00
N ALA A 24 -3.19 -18.49 -27.68
CA ALA A 24 -3.20 -17.12 -27.23
C ALA A 24 -3.86 -17.13 -25.85
N LEU A 25 -3.21 -16.49 -24.89
CA LEU A 25 -3.73 -16.31 -23.55
C LEU A 25 -5.15 -15.72 -23.64
N ASP A 26 -6.17 -16.54 -23.42
CA ASP A 26 -7.56 -16.10 -23.37
C ASP A 26 -7.93 -15.93 -21.90
N ALA A 27 -7.78 -14.71 -21.40
CA ALA A 27 -8.14 -14.34 -20.04
C ALA A 27 -9.13 -13.16 -20.07
N LYS A 28 -10.12 -13.21 -19.17
CA LYS A 28 -11.21 -12.24 -19.10
C LYS A 28 -11.47 -11.82 -17.66
N LEU A 29 -11.85 -10.56 -17.49
CA LEU A 29 -12.33 -10.02 -16.22
C LEU A 29 -13.84 -10.19 -16.12
N THR A 30 -14.30 -10.53 -14.91
CA THR A 30 -15.76 -10.58 -14.64
C THR A 30 -16.41 -9.19 -14.68
N SER A 31 -15.65 -8.13 -14.39
CA SER A 31 -16.11 -6.74 -14.50
C SER A 31 -14.96 -5.77 -14.65
N GLN A 32 -15.13 -4.76 -15.50
CA GLN A 32 -14.20 -3.63 -15.66
C GLN A 32 -14.41 -2.52 -14.63
N LYS A 33 -15.49 -2.60 -13.84
CA LYS A 33 -15.84 -1.62 -12.80
C LYS A 33 -16.12 -2.35 -11.49
N VAL A 34 -15.24 -2.17 -10.50
CA VAL A 34 -15.31 -2.89 -9.22
C VAL A 34 -15.42 -1.89 -8.07
N LYS A 35 -16.41 -2.05 -7.19
CA LYS A 35 -16.53 -1.20 -5.99
C LYS A 35 -15.35 -1.47 -5.03
N ALA A 36 -14.81 -0.41 -4.43
CA ALA A 36 -13.69 -0.53 -3.51
C ALA A 36 -13.98 -1.52 -2.36
N GLY A 37 -13.09 -2.50 -2.18
CA GLY A 37 -13.22 -3.57 -1.18
C GLY A 37 -14.11 -4.74 -1.60
N LYS A 38 -14.54 -4.83 -2.86
CA LYS A 38 -15.18 -6.02 -3.44
C LYS A 38 -14.16 -6.88 -4.20
N PRO A 39 -14.40 -8.20 -4.31
CA PRO A 39 -13.53 -9.08 -5.07
C PRO A 39 -13.59 -8.80 -6.58
N ILE A 40 -12.48 -9.04 -7.25
CA ILE A 40 -12.38 -9.15 -8.71
C ILE A 40 -11.99 -10.59 -9.05
N THR A 41 -12.60 -11.12 -10.10
CA THR A 41 -12.31 -12.46 -10.62
C THR A 41 -11.74 -12.35 -12.03
N VAL A 42 -10.61 -13.02 -12.22
CA VAL A 42 -9.89 -13.19 -13.49
C VAL A 42 -9.98 -14.67 -13.84
N SER A 43 -10.58 -15.00 -14.97
CA SER A 43 -10.65 -16.38 -15.46
C SER A 43 -10.06 -16.46 -16.85
N GLY A 44 -9.52 -17.63 -17.20
CA GLY A 44 -8.93 -17.81 -18.50
C GLY A 44 -8.28 -19.17 -18.70
N THR A 45 -7.53 -19.28 -19.78
CA THR A 45 -6.75 -20.48 -20.10
C THR A 45 -5.30 -20.07 -20.37
N ILE A 46 -4.37 -20.75 -19.71
CA ILE A 46 -2.92 -20.69 -20.00
C ILE A 46 -2.48 -21.97 -20.72
N GLU A 47 -1.25 -22.00 -21.20
CA GLU A 47 -0.69 -23.24 -21.74
C GLU A 47 -0.67 -24.36 -20.67
N PRO A 48 -1.14 -25.58 -21.01
CA PRO A 48 -1.12 -26.71 -20.10
C PRO A 48 0.27 -26.96 -19.48
N GLY A 49 0.30 -27.32 -18.21
CA GLY A 49 1.54 -27.57 -17.46
C GLY A 49 2.28 -26.33 -16.96
N GLN A 50 1.96 -25.11 -17.43
CA GLN A 50 2.58 -23.88 -16.94
C GLN A 50 2.13 -23.51 -15.51
N ASP A 51 3.00 -22.81 -14.80
CA ASP A 51 2.63 -22.14 -13.55
C ASP A 51 1.91 -20.82 -13.84
N LEU A 52 1.00 -20.45 -12.94
CA LEU A 52 0.16 -19.27 -13.07
C LEU A 52 0.71 -18.12 -12.24
N PHE A 53 0.86 -16.96 -12.88
CA PHE A 53 1.20 -15.69 -12.24
C PHE A 53 0.21 -14.63 -12.70
N VAL A 54 -0.70 -14.24 -11.81
CA VAL A 54 -1.62 -13.13 -12.04
C VAL A 54 -1.10 -11.91 -11.29
N VAL A 55 -0.69 -10.88 -12.02
CA VAL A 55 -0.21 -9.62 -11.44
C VAL A 55 -1.30 -8.56 -11.56
N ILE A 56 -1.67 -7.95 -10.44
CA ILE A 56 -2.63 -6.86 -10.39
C ILE A 56 -1.93 -5.64 -9.80
N ASN A 57 -1.86 -4.54 -10.55
CA ASN A 57 -1.14 -3.35 -10.12
C ASN A 57 -1.86 -2.06 -10.51
N THR A 58 -1.58 -0.98 -9.79
CA THR A 58 -2.10 0.34 -10.14
C THR A 58 -1.39 0.89 -11.38
N GLN A 59 -2.15 1.27 -12.41
CA GLN A 59 -1.62 1.79 -13.67
C GLN A 59 -0.77 3.06 -13.46
N LYS A 60 -1.20 3.95 -12.55
CA LYS A 60 -0.43 5.14 -12.19
C LYS A 60 0.76 4.75 -11.30
N MET A 61 1.95 4.78 -11.90
CA MET A 61 3.20 4.62 -11.16
C MET A 61 3.50 5.83 -10.28
N PHE A 62 4.08 5.58 -9.11
CA PHE A 62 4.59 6.59 -8.19
C PHE A 62 6.09 6.73 -8.34
N ARG A 63 6.55 7.98 -8.46
CA ARG A 63 7.96 8.34 -8.49
C ARG A 63 8.37 9.01 -7.18
N PRO A 64 9.55 8.68 -6.61
CA PRO A 64 10.08 9.38 -5.45
C PRO A 64 10.16 10.90 -5.60
N SER A 65 10.40 11.42 -6.81
CA SER A 65 10.46 12.87 -7.07
C SER A 65 9.12 13.58 -6.92
N GLU A 66 8.01 12.87 -7.13
CA GLU A 66 6.62 13.35 -7.00
C GLU A 66 6.09 13.30 -5.57
N ALA A 67 6.88 12.80 -4.61
CA ALA A 67 6.50 12.80 -3.21
C ALA A 67 6.28 14.26 -2.73
N PRO A 68 5.07 14.62 -2.24
CA PRO A 68 4.78 15.99 -1.81
C PRO A 68 5.61 16.42 -0.59
N GLY A 69 5.99 15.47 0.25
CA GLY A 69 6.78 15.74 1.45
C GLY A 69 8.28 15.84 1.15
N PRO A 70 8.98 16.94 1.51
CA PRO A 70 10.41 17.11 1.21
C PRO A 70 11.29 16.08 1.94
N LYS A 71 10.87 15.63 3.13
CA LYS A 71 11.58 14.59 3.90
C LYS A 71 11.39 13.20 3.29
N GLU A 72 10.17 12.90 2.85
CA GLU A 72 9.80 11.68 2.15
C GLU A 72 10.55 11.59 0.83
N LYS A 73 10.53 12.67 0.02
CA LYS A 73 11.30 12.81 -1.22
C LYS A 73 12.78 12.55 -0.98
N ALA A 74 13.41 13.29 -0.05
CA ALA A 74 14.82 13.10 0.25
C ALA A 74 15.14 11.66 0.73
N ARG A 75 14.28 11.06 1.54
CA ARG A 75 14.49 9.72 2.08
C ARG A 75 14.29 8.61 1.06
N LEU A 76 13.37 8.75 0.11
CA LEU A 76 13.16 7.79 -0.95
C LEU A 76 14.24 7.91 -2.05
N MET A 77 14.62 9.15 -2.40
CA MET A 77 15.64 9.40 -3.42
C MET A 77 17.06 9.06 -2.91
N LYS A 78 17.47 9.63 -1.77
CA LYS A 78 18.85 9.53 -1.24
C LYS A 78 19.04 8.39 -0.23
N GLY A 79 17.96 7.73 0.19
CA GLY A 79 18.00 6.71 1.22
C GLY A 79 18.28 7.27 2.62
N LYS A 80 18.31 6.39 3.62
CA LYS A 80 18.73 6.75 4.99
C LYS A 80 20.19 6.32 5.17
N LYS A 81 21.11 7.30 5.23
CA LYS A 81 22.56 7.05 5.25
C LYS A 81 23.04 6.25 4.02
N GLY A 82 22.56 6.60 2.82
CA GLY A 82 22.88 5.92 1.56
C GLY A 82 22.21 4.55 1.37
N LYS A 83 21.62 3.95 2.42
CA LYS A 83 20.88 2.68 2.30
C LYS A 83 19.46 2.93 1.79
N ASN A 84 19.03 2.11 0.82
CA ASN A 84 17.72 2.19 0.17
C ASN A 84 17.50 3.52 -0.59
N ALA A 85 18.52 3.97 -1.31
CA ALA A 85 18.37 5.03 -2.31
C ALA A 85 17.76 4.41 -3.56
N PHE A 86 16.57 4.90 -3.95
CA PHE A 86 15.84 4.40 -5.13
C PHE A 86 15.88 5.37 -6.31
N GLY A 87 16.57 6.52 -6.17
CA GLY A 87 16.61 7.54 -7.20
C GLY A 87 15.20 8.02 -7.56
N ASP A 88 14.89 8.04 -8.85
CA ASP A 88 13.54 8.34 -9.37
C ASP A 88 12.84 7.10 -9.97
N THR A 89 13.17 5.91 -9.46
CA THR A 89 12.61 4.65 -9.98
C THR A 89 11.09 4.61 -9.78
N PRO A 90 10.31 4.45 -10.87
CA PRO A 90 8.86 4.39 -10.78
C PRO A 90 8.40 3.01 -10.34
N ILE A 91 7.45 2.96 -9.40
CA ILE A 91 6.77 1.72 -8.99
C ILE A 91 5.26 1.91 -8.88
N PRO A 92 4.44 0.89 -9.15
CA PRO A 92 3.02 0.93 -8.82
C PRO A 92 2.83 0.93 -7.29
N PRO A 93 2.04 1.86 -6.73
CA PRO A 93 1.79 1.91 -5.28
C PRO A 93 1.16 0.63 -4.72
N ASN A 94 0.21 0.04 -5.45
CA ASN A 94 -0.38 -1.26 -5.13
C ASN A 94 0.07 -2.26 -6.19
N TYR A 95 0.63 -3.37 -5.73
CA TYR A 95 1.19 -4.41 -6.58
C TYR A 95 0.97 -5.76 -5.91
N TYR A 96 0.21 -6.62 -6.58
CA TYR A 96 -0.16 -7.94 -6.11
C TYR A 96 0.25 -8.98 -7.14
N VAL A 97 0.76 -10.11 -6.67
CA VAL A 97 1.06 -11.30 -7.48
C VAL A 97 0.36 -12.47 -6.83
N ILE A 98 -0.60 -13.05 -7.54
CA ILE A 98 -1.30 -14.26 -7.13
C ILE A 98 -0.73 -15.41 -7.95
N THR A 99 -0.28 -16.47 -7.29
CA THR A 99 0.33 -17.62 -7.96
C THR A 99 0.02 -18.94 -7.26
N ASN A 100 0.06 -20.04 -8.01
CA ASN A 100 0.02 -21.39 -7.48
C ASN A 100 1.35 -21.82 -6.83
N VAL A 101 2.46 -21.11 -7.11
CA VAL A 101 3.81 -21.41 -6.61
C VAL A 101 4.41 -20.20 -5.86
N PRO A 102 3.80 -19.77 -4.74
CA PRO A 102 4.28 -18.59 -4.00
C PRO A 102 5.72 -18.73 -3.51
N GLU A 103 6.19 -19.96 -3.30
CA GLU A 103 7.53 -20.30 -2.83
C GLU A 103 8.65 -19.87 -3.79
N LYS A 104 8.35 -19.69 -5.08
CA LYS A 104 9.31 -19.15 -6.04
C LYS A 104 9.62 -17.67 -5.79
N LEU A 105 8.69 -16.93 -5.20
CA LEU A 105 8.77 -15.47 -5.01
C LEU A 105 8.93 -15.04 -3.55
N ALA A 106 8.42 -15.82 -2.60
CA ALA A 106 8.48 -15.49 -1.19
C ALA A 106 8.60 -16.73 -0.30
N THR A 107 9.19 -16.55 0.88
CA THR A 107 9.37 -17.59 1.89
C THR A 107 8.74 -17.12 3.20
N PRO A 108 7.80 -17.87 3.79
CA PRO A 108 7.31 -17.57 5.13
C PRO A 108 8.48 -17.65 6.14
N LYS A 109 8.61 -16.64 7.00
CA LYS A 109 9.61 -16.63 8.08
C LYS A 109 8.99 -16.19 9.39
N GLU A 110 9.48 -16.74 10.49
CA GLU A 110 9.14 -16.24 11.82
C GLU A 110 9.88 -14.91 12.07
N ALA A 111 9.11 -13.90 12.50
CA ALA A 111 9.62 -12.64 12.99
C ALA A 111 9.22 -12.45 14.45
N TRP A 112 10.19 -12.08 15.27
CA TRP A 112 9.94 -11.72 16.66
C TRP A 112 9.41 -10.28 16.73
N LYS A 113 8.28 -10.10 17.42
CA LYS A 113 7.71 -8.79 17.75
C LYS A 113 7.53 -8.68 19.24
N GLY A 114 7.38 -7.45 19.71
CA GLY A 114 7.31 -7.16 21.14
C GLY A 114 8.01 -5.88 21.50
N GLN A 115 7.67 -5.34 22.67
CA GLN A 115 8.32 -4.16 23.23
C GLN A 115 9.30 -4.61 24.30
N THR A 116 10.57 -4.72 23.91
CA THR A 116 11.63 -5.26 24.78
C THR A 116 12.60 -4.19 25.26
N LYS A 117 12.42 -2.94 24.81
CA LYS A 117 13.26 -1.79 25.15
C LYS A 117 12.41 -0.52 25.21
N GLY A 118 12.68 0.35 26.18
CA GLY A 118 12.00 1.64 26.40
C GLY A 118 11.30 1.75 27.76
N ILE A 119 10.95 2.98 28.17
CA ILE A 119 10.31 3.30 29.46
C ILE A 119 9.00 2.52 29.70
N PHE A 120 8.28 2.16 28.63
CA PHE A 120 7.02 1.41 28.69
C PHE A 120 7.20 -0.10 28.42
N ALA A 121 8.41 -0.65 28.49
CA ALA A 121 8.70 -2.06 28.20
C ALA A 121 8.56 -2.97 29.45
N PHE A 122 7.59 -2.68 30.32
CA PHE A 122 7.37 -3.43 31.55
C PHE A 122 5.92 -3.95 31.64
N PRO A 123 5.71 -5.28 31.68
CA PRO A 123 6.68 -6.35 31.47
C PRO A 123 7.12 -6.48 30.00
N PRO A 124 8.37 -6.88 29.71
CA PRO A 124 8.84 -7.06 28.34
C PRO A 124 8.21 -8.31 27.73
N PHE A 125 7.33 -8.13 26.74
CA PHE A 125 6.70 -9.24 26.04
C PHE A 125 7.31 -9.40 24.64
N LYS A 126 7.57 -10.65 24.26
CA LYS A 126 7.91 -11.05 22.90
C LYS A 126 6.89 -12.07 22.43
N TYR A 127 6.41 -11.91 21.21
CA TYR A 127 5.56 -12.88 20.55
C TYR A 127 6.07 -13.14 19.14
N LYS A 128 5.89 -14.38 18.68
CA LYS A 128 6.24 -14.80 17.34
C LYS A 128 5.11 -14.46 16.39
N VAL A 129 5.46 -13.90 15.25
CA VAL A 129 4.54 -13.72 14.13
C VAL A 129 5.20 -14.19 12.86
N GLU A 130 4.46 -14.90 12.04
CA GLU A 130 4.92 -15.30 10.73
C GLU A 130 4.74 -14.13 9.75
N VAL A 131 5.75 -13.88 8.92
CA VAL A 131 5.76 -12.85 7.88
C VAL A 131 6.08 -13.50 6.54
N ASN A 132 5.43 -13.04 5.47
CA ASN A 132 5.81 -13.46 4.12
C ASN A 132 7.02 -12.65 3.66
N LYS A 133 8.20 -13.28 3.57
CA LYS A 133 9.46 -12.63 3.22
C LYS A 133 9.73 -12.78 1.72
N ILE A 134 9.77 -11.66 1.01
CA ILE A 134 9.99 -11.68 -0.45
C ILE A 134 11.46 -11.99 -0.75
N LYS A 135 11.69 -12.87 -1.73
CA LYS A 135 13.03 -13.22 -2.22
C LYS A 135 13.67 -12.03 -2.94
N LYS A 136 15.00 -11.94 -2.87
CA LYS A 136 15.73 -10.91 -3.63
C LYS A 136 15.64 -11.20 -5.13
N TRP A 137 15.88 -10.19 -5.96
CA TRP A 137 15.81 -10.33 -7.41
C TRP A 137 16.72 -11.47 -7.93
N ASN A 138 17.92 -11.59 -7.37
CA ASN A 138 18.91 -12.61 -7.77
C ASN A 138 18.54 -14.03 -7.30
N GLU A 139 17.57 -14.18 -6.40
CA GLU A 139 17.09 -15.47 -5.87
C GLU A 139 15.85 -15.96 -6.64
N ILE A 140 15.39 -15.22 -7.66
CA ILE A 140 14.24 -15.55 -8.50
C ILE A 140 14.76 -16.01 -9.86
N ASP A 141 14.19 -17.10 -10.39
CA ASP A 141 14.51 -17.64 -11.71
C ASP A 141 14.13 -16.64 -12.82
N ASP A 142 14.93 -16.57 -13.89
CA ASP A 142 14.71 -15.61 -14.98
C ASP A 142 13.38 -15.83 -15.72
N SER A 143 12.92 -17.09 -15.80
CA SER A 143 11.60 -17.43 -16.35
C SER A 143 10.46 -16.82 -15.55
N VAL A 144 10.60 -16.74 -14.22
CA VAL A 144 9.60 -16.13 -13.33
C VAL A 144 9.67 -14.61 -13.40
N LYS A 145 10.87 -14.03 -13.54
CA LYS A 145 11.05 -12.57 -13.69
C LYS A 145 10.27 -12.02 -14.89
N ALA A 146 10.26 -12.75 -16.01
CA ALA A 146 9.50 -12.38 -17.19
C ALA A 146 7.97 -12.34 -16.95
N MET A 147 7.48 -13.07 -15.95
CA MET A 147 6.04 -13.17 -15.65
C MET A 147 5.54 -12.07 -14.69
N LEU A 148 6.43 -11.20 -14.18
CA LEU A 148 6.10 -10.14 -13.20
C LEU A 148 5.49 -8.87 -13.82
N GLY A 149 5.07 -8.92 -15.09
CA GLY A 149 4.39 -7.82 -15.77
C GLY A 149 5.26 -6.57 -15.88
N PRO A 150 4.88 -5.41 -15.29
CA PRO A 150 5.57 -4.14 -15.52
C PRO A 150 6.92 -3.99 -14.80
N ILE A 151 7.31 -4.96 -13.97
CA ILE A 151 8.53 -4.89 -13.16
C ILE A 151 9.65 -5.65 -13.88
N THR A 152 10.57 -4.91 -14.48
CA THR A 152 11.65 -5.47 -15.31
C THR A 152 13.03 -5.29 -14.69
N SER A 153 13.17 -4.38 -13.72
CA SER A 153 14.48 -4.04 -13.12
C SER A 153 14.62 -4.49 -11.66
N GLU A 154 15.85 -4.84 -11.28
CA GLU A 154 16.20 -5.16 -9.90
C GLU A 154 15.88 -3.99 -8.95
N MET A 155 16.09 -2.75 -9.40
CA MET A 155 15.84 -1.56 -8.58
C MET A 155 14.35 -1.38 -8.28
N GLN A 156 13.47 -1.62 -9.25
CA GLN A 156 12.03 -1.62 -9.04
C GLN A 156 11.61 -2.71 -8.06
N TRP A 157 12.14 -3.93 -8.22
CA TRP A 157 11.84 -5.03 -7.30
C TRP A 157 12.29 -4.74 -5.87
N LYS A 158 13.51 -4.22 -5.71
CA LYS A 158 14.04 -3.79 -4.42
C LYS A 158 13.18 -2.69 -3.79
N PHE A 159 12.65 -1.77 -4.59
CA PHE A 159 11.76 -0.73 -4.11
C PHE A 159 10.39 -1.30 -3.70
N LEU A 160 9.84 -2.26 -4.44
CA LEU A 160 8.61 -2.97 -4.05
C LEU A 160 8.79 -3.72 -2.72
N ILE A 161 9.89 -4.46 -2.55
CA ILE A 161 10.22 -5.11 -1.27
C ILE A 161 10.26 -4.08 -0.13
N TYR A 162 10.89 -2.92 -0.36
CA TYR A 162 10.95 -1.86 0.64
C TYR A 162 9.57 -1.33 1.01
N VAL A 163 8.71 -1.10 0.02
CA VAL A 163 7.35 -0.60 0.22
C VAL A 163 6.46 -1.63 0.89
N HIS A 164 6.73 -2.92 0.70
CA HIS A 164 5.97 -4.03 1.29
C HIS A 164 6.41 -4.37 2.73
N GLU A 165 7.72 -4.37 3.01
CA GLU A 165 8.26 -4.87 4.28
C GLU A 165 8.61 -3.78 5.30
N LYS A 166 8.97 -2.57 4.85
CA LYS A 166 9.40 -1.51 5.77
C LYS A 166 8.23 -0.63 6.13
N LYS A 167 7.99 -0.44 7.43
CA LYS A 167 6.96 0.46 7.98
C LYS A 167 6.93 1.84 7.32
N PHE A 168 8.09 2.41 7.00
CA PHE A 168 8.15 3.68 6.28
C PHE A 168 7.61 3.58 4.86
N GLY A 169 8.01 2.56 4.09
CA GLY A 169 7.53 2.32 2.74
C GLY A 169 6.03 2.04 2.70
N ILE A 170 5.53 1.17 3.58
CA ILE A 170 4.10 0.85 3.70
C ILE A 170 3.30 2.12 4.01
N ASN A 171 3.72 2.90 5.00
CA ASN A 171 2.99 4.10 5.42
C ASN A 171 3.14 5.30 4.47
N THR A 172 4.03 5.24 3.48
CA THR A 172 4.30 6.35 2.55
C THR A 172 3.81 6.06 1.15
N VAL A 173 3.94 4.83 0.65
CA VAL A 173 3.66 4.48 -0.75
C VAL A 173 2.49 3.51 -0.88
N SER A 174 2.61 2.28 -0.37
CA SER A 174 1.58 1.24 -0.56
C SER A 174 0.27 1.53 0.17
N LYS A 175 0.35 2.19 1.34
CA LYS A 175 -0.80 2.54 2.18
C LYS A 175 -1.67 1.36 2.56
N GLU A 176 -1.19 0.13 2.43
CA GLU A 176 -1.93 -1.05 2.84
C GLU A 176 -1.89 -1.26 4.34
N LYS A 177 -2.87 -1.98 4.86
CA LYS A 177 -2.85 -2.38 6.27
C LYS A 177 -1.89 -3.56 6.36
N PRO A 178 -0.84 -3.50 7.19
CA PRO A 178 0.02 -4.66 7.36
C PRO A 178 -0.76 -5.87 7.89
N LEU A 179 -0.53 -7.04 7.31
CA LEU A 179 -1.08 -8.33 7.72
C LEU A 179 0.06 -9.27 8.10
N GLY A 180 -0.23 -10.31 8.89
CA GLY A 180 0.74 -11.36 9.27
C GLY A 180 2.12 -10.82 9.67
N GLY A 181 2.23 -10.23 10.86
CA GLY A 181 3.53 -9.79 11.40
C GLY A 181 4.10 -8.48 10.85
N GLY A 182 3.36 -7.75 10.02
CA GLY A 182 3.64 -6.33 9.74
C GLY A 182 4.14 -6.03 8.33
N ASN A 183 4.03 -6.96 7.40
CA ASN A 183 4.23 -6.71 5.97
C ASN A 183 2.90 -6.37 5.30
N ALA A 184 2.92 -5.61 4.19
CA ALA A 184 1.74 -5.41 3.35
C ALA A 184 1.35 -6.73 2.64
N ARG A 185 0.35 -6.73 1.74
CA ARG A 185 0.15 -7.87 0.83
C ARG A 185 0.90 -7.62 -0.47
N MET A 186 1.46 -8.66 -1.07
CA MET A 186 2.12 -8.59 -2.39
C MET A 186 2.09 -9.96 -3.05
N ILE A 187 2.80 -10.94 -2.50
CA ILE A 187 2.78 -12.32 -3.01
C ILE A 187 1.72 -13.12 -2.24
N MET A 188 0.77 -13.70 -2.96
CA MET A 188 -0.39 -14.40 -2.40
C MET A 188 -0.66 -15.69 -3.16
N THR A 189 -1.34 -16.61 -2.49
CA THR A 189 -1.86 -17.85 -3.08
C THR A 189 -3.27 -18.13 -2.55
N ASP A 190 -3.85 -19.27 -2.95
CA ASP A 190 -5.17 -19.69 -2.51
C ASP A 190 -5.26 -19.79 -0.98
N TYR A 191 -6.25 -19.12 -0.38
CA TYR A 191 -6.45 -19.12 1.07
C TYR A 191 -6.81 -20.50 1.61
N ASN A 192 -7.58 -21.30 0.84
CA ASN A 192 -7.99 -22.64 1.28
C ASN A 192 -6.80 -23.61 1.34
N LYS A 193 -5.83 -23.47 0.42
CA LYS A 193 -4.57 -24.22 0.46
C LYS A 193 -3.60 -23.73 1.53
N GLN A 194 -3.47 -22.42 1.70
CA GLN A 194 -2.57 -21.81 2.69
C GLN A 194 -3.33 -20.74 3.49
N PRO A 195 -3.92 -21.09 4.66
CA PRO A 195 -4.76 -20.20 5.47
C PRO A 195 -3.92 -19.21 6.29
N LYS A 196 -3.14 -18.38 5.60
CA LYS A 196 -2.31 -17.31 6.18
C LYS A 196 -3.00 -15.97 6.03
N LYS A 197 -2.79 -15.05 6.99
CA LYS A 197 -3.46 -13.73 7.01
C LYS A 197 -3.25 -12.91 5.73
N TRP A 198 -2.11 -13.04 5.06
CA TRP A 198 -1.85 -12.32 3.81
C TRP A 198 -2.58 -12.90 2.60
N ASN A 199 -3.09 -14.14 2.67
CA ASN A 199 -3.90 -14.78 1.62
C ASN A 199 -5.41 -14.53 1.81
N GLU A 200 -5.84 -13.86 2.89
CA GLU A 200 -7.26 -13.59 3.14
C GLU A 200 -7.92 -12.84 1.97
N GLY A 201 -9.05 -13.38 1.51
CA GLY A 201 -9.81 -12.83 0.37
C GLY A 201 -9.23 -13.16 -1.00
N VAL A 202 -8.37 -14.18 -1.09
CA VAL A 202 -7.83 -14.74 -2.33
C VAL A 202 -8.29 -16.18 -2.51
N SER A 203 -8.83 -16.51 -3.69
CA SER A 203 -9.11 -17.87 -4.12
C SER A 203 -8.46 -18.12 -5.47
N LEU A 204 -7.74 -19.24 -5.61
CA LEU A 204 -7.08 -19.63 -6.85
C LEU A 204 -7.39 -21.08 -7.17
N THR A 205 -7.92 -21.30 -8.37
CA THR A 205 -8.16 -22.61 -8.97
C THR A 205 -7.39 -22.67 -10.28
N LEU A 206 -6.56 -23.69 -10.46
CA LEU A 206 -5.80 -23.94 -11.68
C LEU A 206 -5.86 -25.44 -11.96
N ASP A 207 -6.36 -25.80 -13.13
CA ASP A 207 -6.23 -27.14 -13.67
C ASP A 207 -4.99 -27.19 -14.58
N LYS A 208 -3.96 -27.91 -14.13
CA LYS A 208 -2.69 -28.02 -14.87
C LYS A 208 -2.81 -28.82 -16.17
N ASN A 209 -3.82 -29.69 -16.28
CA ASN A 209 -4.01 -30.54 -17.46
C ASN A 209 -4.66 -29.76 -18.61
N THR A 210 -5.63 -28.91 -18.29
CA THR A 210 -6.36 -28.11 -19.29
C THR A 210 -5.85 -26.67 -19.40
N GLY A 211 -5.06 -26.19 -18.43
CA GLY A 211 -4.61 -24.81 -18.34
C GLY A 211 -5.69 -23.83 -17.89
N LYS A 212 -6.90 -24.30 -17.57
CA LYS A 212 -8.01 -23.44 -17.13
C LYS A 212 -7.75 -22.94 -15.72
N PHE A 213 -7.92 -21.63 -15.52
CA PHE A 213 -7.76 -20.99 -14.23
C PHE A 213 -8.89 -20.03 -13.87
N SER A 214 -9.07 -19.85 -12.57
CA SER A 214 -9.93 -18.84 -11.98
C SER A 214 -9.24 -18.28 -10.74
N VAL A 215 -8.99 -16.97 -10.74
CA VAL A 215 -8.36 -16.25 -9.64
C VAL A 215 -9.29 -15.17 -9.18
N THR A 216 -9.70 -15.24 -7.92
CA THR A 216 -10.47 -14.20 -7.24
C THR A 216 -9.62 -13.55 -6.19
N MET A 217 -9.53 -12.22 -6.18
CA MET A 217 -8.84 -11.47 -5.14
C MET A 217 -9.67 -10.26 -4.73
N THR A 218 -9.66 -9.93 -3.44
CA THR A 218 -10.17 -8.65 -2.93
C THR A 218 -9.04 -7.62 -2.78
N PRO A 219 -8.96 -6.61 -3.67
CA PRO A 219 -7.99 -5.52 -3.55
C PRO A 219 -8.18 -4.73 -2.26
N TYR A 220 -7.18 -3.95 -1.87
CA TYR A 220 -7.28 -3.18 -0.63
C TYR A 220 -8.45 -2.18 -0.67
N LYS A 221 -9.25 -2.14 0.42
CA LYS A 221 -10.48 -1.33 0.49
C LYS A 221 -10.23 0.16 0.23
N ASN A 222 -9.09 0.70 0.64
CA ASN A 222 -8.81 2.15 0.59
C ASN A 222 -8.01 2.59 -0.64
N ILE A 223 -8.16 1.90 -1.77
CA ILE A 223 -7.64 2.39 -3.05
C ILE A 223 -8.47 3.59 -3.52
N ALA A 224 -7.81 4.65 -4.00
CA ALA A 224 -8.48 5.87 -4.44
C ALA A 224 -9.56 5.59 -5.50
N PRO A 225 -10.68 6.32 -5.47
CA PRO A 225 -11.74 6.12 -6.46
C PRO A 225 -11.26 6.54 -7.84
N ASN A 226 -11.76 5.85 -8.86
CA ASN A 226 -11.37 5.97 -10.26
C ASN A 226 -9.90 5.61 -10.52
N ALA A 227 -9.21 4.96 -9.57
CA ALA A 227 -7.90 4.36 -9.86
C ALA A 227 -8.08 3.18 -10.82
N ALA A 228 -7.31 3.19 -11.90
CA ALA A 228 -7.20 2.10 -12.84
C ALA A 228 -6.14 1.10 -12.38
N LEU A 229 -6.48 -0.19 -12.41
CA LEU A 229 -5.59 -1.30 -12.12
C LEU A 229 -5.47 -2.19 -13.35
N ASP A 230 -4.23 -2.44 -13.74
CA ASP A 230 -3.89 -3.33 -14.84
C ASP A 230 -3.74 -4.76 -14.31
N VAL A 231 -4.24 -5.72 -15.09
CA VAL A 231 -4.15 -7.15 -14.82
C VAL A 231 -3.26 -7.78 -15.88
N TYR A 232 -2.23 -8.48 -15.41
CA TYR A 232 -1.34 -9.27 -16.24
C TYR A 232 -1.46 -10.73 -15.85
N VAL A 233 -1.40 -11.63 -16.83
CA VAL A 233 -1.33 -13.07 -16.62
C VAL A 233 -0.09 -13.58 -17.35
N ASN A 234 0.81 -14.24 -16.62
CA ASN A 234 2.10 -14.74 -17.11
C ASN A 234 2.90 -13.70 -17.89
N GLY A 235 2.89 -12.44 -17.43
CA GLY A 235 3.62 -11.32 -18.02
C GLY A 235 2.89 -10.56 -19.12
N GLN A 236 1.80 -11.10 -19.70
CA GLN A 236 1.01 -10.42 -20.73
C GLN A 236 -0.12 -9.61 -20.10
N LYS A 237 -0.31 -8.37 -20.56
CA LYS A 237 -1.43 -7.52 -20.10
C LYS A 237 -2.74 -8.05 -20.68
N VAL A 238 -3.69 -8.36 -19.82
CA VAL A 238 -5.00 -8.90 -20.21
C VAL A 238 -6.03 -7.79 -20.33
N ASP A 239 -6.24 -7.05 -19.24
CA ASP A 239 -7.28 -6.02 -19.19
C ASP A 239 -6.98 -5.03 -18.04
N THR A 240 -7.75 -3.95 -17.97
CA THR A 240 -7.67 -2.91 -16.96
C THR A 240 -9.06 -2.72 -16.33
N PHE A 241 -9.14 -2.72 -15.00
CA PHE A 241 -10.38 -2.40 -14.30
C PHE A 241 -10.24 -1.13 -13.46
N THR A 242 -11.36 -0.49 -13.18
CA THR A 242 -11.43 0.76 -12.42
C THR A 242 -12.13 0.55 -11.07
N ILE A 243 -11.59 1.18 -10.03
CA ILE A 243 -12.18 1.14 -8.69
C ILE A 243 -13.26 2.21 -8.56
N GLN A 244 -14.50 1.78 -8.36
CA GLN A 244 -15.61 2.67 -8.04
C GLN A 244 -15.67 3.00 -6.55
N LYS A 245 -16.20 4.19 -6.24
CA LYS A 245 -16.46 4.62 -4.86
C LYS A 245 -17.38 3.60 -4.17
N SER A 246 -16.97 3.16 -2.98
CA SER A 246 -17.79 2.31 -2.11
C SER A 246 -18.66 3.16 -1.17
N THR A 247 -18.05 4.18 -0.55
CA THR A 247 -18.71 5.22 0.26
C THR A 247 -18.05 6.58 -0.01
N PHE A 248 -18.26 7.56 0.88
CA PHE A 248 -17.49 8.81 0.84
C PHE A 248 -15.99 8.54 1.04
N PHE A 249 -15.15 9.16 0.21
CA PHE A 249 -13.70 9.00 0.22
C PHE A 249 -13.03 10.28 0.70
N PHE A 250 -12.31 10.20 1.82
CA PHE A 250 -11.54 11.31 2.37
C PHE A 250 -10.16 11.35 1.71
N LYS A 251 -9.96 12.23 0.74
CA LYS A 251 -8.69 12.36 -0.02
C LYS A 251 -7.48 12.55 0.89
N THR A 252 -7.58 13.42 1.90
CA THR A 252 -6.48 13.72 2.83
C THR A 252 -6.16 12.54 3.74
N ALA A 253 -7.16 11.78 4.17
CA ALA A 253 -6.96 10.62 5.03
C ALA A 253 -6.59 9.35 4.25
N ASN A 254 -6.92 9.30 2.95
CA ASN A 254 -6.82 8.16 2.05
C ASN A 254 -7.63 6.94 2.56
N VAL A 255 -8.89 7.16 2.96
CA VAL A 255 -9.78 6.16 3.55
C VAL A 255 -11.23 6.35 3.08
N TYR A 256 -11.95 5.24 2.89
CA TYR A 256 -13.41 5.25 2.74
C TYR A 256 -14.09 5.15 4.11
N MET A 257 -14.95 6.11 4.42
CA MET A 257 -15.69 6.12 5.67
C MET A 257 -17.01 6.88 5.52
N ASN A 258 -17.98 6.55 6.37
CA ASN A 258 -19.22 7.30 6.47
C ASN A 258 -18.93 8.68 7.11
N PRO A 259 -19.30 9.81 6.47
CA PRO A 259 -19.11 11.15 7.05
C PRO A 259 -19.72 11.32 8.45
N LEU A 260 -20.79 10.59 8.77
CA LEU A 260 -21.42 10.64 10.09
C LEU A 260 -20.50 10.15 11.21
N ILE A 261 -19.61 9.19 10.93
CA ILE A 261 -18.62 8.72 11.93
C ILE A 261 -17.61 9.83 12.21
N VAL A 262 -17.21 10.58 11.17
CA VAL A 262 -16.31 11.73 11.33
C VAL A 262 -16.99 12.84 12.11
N PHE A 263 -18.24 13.15 11.77
CA PHE A 263 -19.02 14.17 12.46
C PHE A 263 -19.26 13.83 13.93
N GLY A 264 -19.78 12.62 14.21
CA GLY A 264 -20.03 12.16 15.58
C GLY A 264 -18.75 12.06 16.42
N GLY A 265 -17.65 11.59 15.81
CA GLY A 265 -16.36 11.57 16.48
C GLY A 265 -15.78 12.96 16.75
N ALA A 266 -15.89 13.89 15.80
CA ALA A 266 -15.50 15.27 15.99
C ALA A 266 -16.33 15.96 17.08
N PHE A 267 -17.63 15.68 17.14
CA PHE A 267 -18.51 16.17 18.19
C PHE A 267 -18.09 15.63 19.57
N LEU A 268 -17.89 14.32 19.70
CA LEU A 268 -17.47 13.69 20.96
C LEU A 268 -16.10 14.20 21.42
N ILE A 269 -15.14 14.35 20.50
CA ILE A 269 -13.86 14.99 20.78
C ILE A 269 -14.07 16.43 21.23
N GLY A 270 -14.93 17.21 20.55
CA GLY A 270 -15.25 18.59 20.93
C GLY A 270 -15.80 18.70 22.35
N VAL A 271 -16.66 17.77 22.77
CA VAL A 271 -17.16 17.70 24.16
C VAL A 271 -16.02 17.36 25.13
N LEU A 272 -15.23 16.32 24.85
CA LEU A 272 -14.05 15.96 25.66
C LEU A 272 -13.05 17.12 25.76
N PHE A 273 -12.96 17.89 24.69
CA PHE A 273 -12.09 19.04 24.58
C PHE A 273 -12.49 20.17 25.53
N VAL A 274 -13.80 20.43 25.65
CA VAL A 274 -14.34 21.41 26.61
C VAL A 274 -14.11 20.94 28.05
N ILE A 275 -14.24 19.65 28.32
CA ILE A 275 -14.08 19.08 29.68
C ILE A 275 -12.60 19.03 30.12
N MET A 276 -11.71 18.59 29.23
CA MET A 276 -10.31 18.29 29.57
C MET A 276 -9.30 19.34 29.08
N GLY A 277 -9.74 20.37 28.37
CA GLY A 277 -8.87 21.41 27.81
C GLY A 277 -7.85 20.88 26.80
N ALA A 278 -6.60 21.39 26.87
CA ALA A 278 -5.53 21.07 25.92
C ALA A 278 -5.22 19.56 25.77
N ALA A 279 -5.53 18.74 26.79
CA ALA A 279 -5.40 17.28 26.74
C ALA A 279 -6.35 16.61 25.73
N GLY A 280 -7.46 17.27 25.38
CA GLY A 280 -8.40 16.84 24.33
C GLY A 280 -7.74 16.66 22.95
N GLY A 281 -6.67 17.41 22.66
CA GLY A 281 -5.92 17.32 21.40
C GLY A 281 -5.24 15.96 21.20
N LEU A 282 -4.87 15.27 22.29
CA LEU A 282 -4.31 13.92 22.22
C LEU A 282 -5.36 12.88 21.80
N PHE A 283 -6.61 13.04 22.24
CA PHE A 283 -7.71 12.16 21.83
C PHE A 283 -8.09 12.34 20.36
N THR A 284 -7.88 13.52 19.79
CA THR A 284 -8.03 13.74 18.34
C THR A 284 -7.03 12.89 17.56
N ALA A 285 -5.78 12.84 18.00
CA ALA A 285 -4.75 11.98 17.39
C ALA A 285 -5.13 10.50 17.50
N ALA A 286 -5.57 10.08 18.68
CA ALA A 286 -6.01 8.71 18.92
C ALA A 286 -7.17 8.36 17.97
N PHE A 287 -8.22 9.18 17.89
CA PHE A 287 -9.36 8.98 17.00
C PHE A 287 -8.96 8.92 15.52
N GLN A 288 -8.08 9.81 15.07
CA GLN A 288 -7.57 9.82 13.70
C GLN A 288 -6.78 8.54 13.35
N ILE A 289 -6.10 7.93 14.32
CA ILE A 289 -5.31 6.71 14.14
C ILE A 289 -6.17 5.44 14.28
N THR A 290 -7.03 5.38 15.29
CA THR A 290 -7.77 4.17 15.67
C THR A 290 -9.09 4.05 14.92
N VAL A 291 -9.87 5.13 14.83
CA VAL A 291 -11.20 5.13 14.23
C VAL A 291 -11.14 5.48 12.75
N ILE A 292 -10.51 6.61 12.41
CA ILE A 292 -10.38 7.03 11.00
C ILE A 292 -9.36 6.16 10.27
N GLY A 293 -8.31 5.70 10.96
CA GLY A 293 -7.22 4.96 10.33
C GLY A 293 -6.46 5.78 9.28
N THR A 294 -6.28 7.08 9.53
CA THR A 294 -5.67 8.03 8.59
C THR A 294 -4.30 7.57 8.14
N LYS A 295 -4.13 7.36 6.83
CA LYS A 295 -2.85 6.94 6.24
C LYS A 295 -2.13 8.05 5.49
N GLY A 296 -2.82 9.15 5.20
CA GLY A 296 -2.29 10.24 4.38
C GLY A 296 -2.20 9.86 2.89
N PRO A 297 -2.04 10.85 2.00
CA PRO A 297 -1.92 10.60 0.56
C PRO A 297 -0.63 9.85 0.23
N VAL A 298 -0.60 9.22 -0.94
CA VAL A 298 0.60 8.56 -1.48
C VAL A 298 1.75 9.58 -1.56
N GLY A 299 2.93 9.19 -1.09
CA GLY A 299 4.12 10.05 -1.02
C GLY A 299 4.28 10.85 0.29
N ILE A 300 3.31 10.85 1.19
CA ILE A 300 3.42 11.49 2.52
C ILE A 300 3.32 10.43 3.62
N ASN A 301 4.15 10.48 4.66
CA ASN A 301 3.99 9.53 5.75
C ASN A 301 2.73 9.84 6.59
N ALA A 302 1.92 8.81 6.91
CA ALA A 302 0.73 8.94 7.77
C ALA A 302 0.98 9.77 9.05
N GLY A 303 2.10 9.51 9.72
CA GLY A 303 2.44 10.22 10.96
C GLY A 303 2.73 11.71 10.75
N ASN A 304 3.16 12.12 9.56
CA ASN A 304 3.42 13.51 9.23
C ASN A 304 2.14 14.26 8.81
N THR A 305 1.05 13.55 8.48
CA THR A 305 -0.28 14.16 8.27
C THR A 305 -1.01 14.40 9.58
N ILE A 306 -0.85 13.52 10.58
CA ILE A 306 -1.57 13.58 11.86
C ILE A 306 -0.97 14.59 12.84
N LYS A 307 0.37 14.73 12.88
CA LYS A 307 1.05 15.59 13.87
C LYS A 307 0.69 17.09 13.77
N PRO A 308 0.67 17.72 12.58
CA PRO A 308 0.40 19.16 12.49
C PRO A 308 -1.04 19.52 12.88
N THR A 309 -2.02 18.71 12.49
CA THR A 309 -3.44 18.96 12.78
C THR A 309 -3.74 18.94 14.27
N ASN A 310 -3.16 18.00 15.01
CA ASN A 310 -3.41 17.88 16.45
C ASN A 310 -2.72 19.00 17.24
N LEU A 311 -1.50 19.37 16.84
CA LEU A 311 -0.80 20.50 17.46
C LEU A 311 -1.56 21.82 17.26
N PHE A 312 -2.07 22.06 16.05
CA PHE A 312 -2.84 23.27 15.75
C PHE A 312 -4.09 23.37 16.63
N LEU A 313 -4.84 22.27 16.79
CA LEU A 313 -6.01 22.22 17.67
C LEU A 313 -5.66 22.47 19.14
N THR A 314 -4.54 21.91 19.62
CA THR A 314 -4.04 22.20 20.97
C THR A 314 -3.62 23.67 21.15
N LEU A 315 -3.16 24.36 20.09
CA LEU A 315 -2.78 25.78 20.13
C LEU A 315 -3.99 26.74 20.08
N CYS A 316 -5.04 26.41 19.32
CA CYS A 316 -6.23 27.27 19.19
C CYS A 316 -7.14 27.25 20.44
N SER A 317 -7.06 26.19 21.21
CA SER A 317 -7.89 25.95 22.39
C SER A 317 -7.65 26.87 23.58
N PRO A 318 -6.40 27.16 23.97
CA PRO A 318 -6.14 28.14 25.00
C PRO A 318 -6.64 29.53 24.63
N ILE A 319 -6.84 29.86 23.34
CA ILE A 319 -7.23 31.21 22.89
C ILE A 319 -8.66 31.54 23.32
N THR A 320 -9.60 30.58 23.22
CA THR A 320 -10.98 30.79 23.68
C THR A 320 -11.09 30.85 25.20
N GLY A 321 -10.30 30.04 25.91
CA GLY A 321 -10.18 30.12 27.37
C GLY A 321 -9.48 31.39 27.87
N LEU A 322 -8.49 31.89 27.11
CA LEU A 322 -7.69 33.08 27.46
C LEU A 322 -8.59 34.29 27.71
N MET A 323 -9.62 34.46 26.87
CA MET A 323 -10.55 35.59 26.97
C MET A 323 -11.33 35.57 28.28
N THR A 324 -11.68 34.38 28.78
CA THR A 324 -12.37 34.21 30.07
C THR A 324 -11.39 34.40 31.24
N TYR A 325 -10.18 33.83 31.15
CA TYR A 325 -9.15 33.97 32.20
C TYR A 325 -8.62 35.41 32.36
N PHE A 326 -8.58 36.19 31.27
CA PHE A 326 -8.26 37.62 31.33
C PHE A 326 -9.37 38.42 32.02
N LYS A 327 -10.64 38.10 31.76
CA LYS A 327 -11.78 38.71 32.47
C LYS A 327 -11.78 38.38 33.96
N GLU A 328 -11.40 37.17 34.32
CA GLU A 328 -11.35 36.72 35.72
C GLU A 328 -10.07 37.12 36.48
N LYS A 329 -9.11 37.81 35.84
CA LYS A 329 -7.78 38.17 36.40
C LYS A 329 -7.00 36.98 37.00
N ARG A 330 -7.33 35.76 36.62
CA ARG A 330 -6.71 34.51 37.14
C ARG A 330 -5.62 33.96 36.22
N PHE A 331 -5.20 34.75 35.23
CA PHE A 331 -4.23 34.31 34.24
C PHE A 331 -2.80 34.26 34.84
N ALA A 332 -2.31 33.05 35.05
CA ALA A 332 -0.96 32.79 35.54
C ALA A 332 0.10 32.97 34.43
N TYR A 333 0.34 34.23 34.05
CA TYR A 333 1.31 34.63 33.02
C TYR A 333 2.75 34.07 33.22
N PRO A 334 3.30 33.90 34.44
CA PRO A 334 4.68 33.43 34.61
C PRO A 334 4.88 31.97 34.18
N VAL A 335 3.82 31.17 34.20
CA VAL A 335 3.85 29.73 33.85
C VAL A 335 3.37 29.52 32.41
N ALA A 336 2.38 30.28 31.97
CA ALA A 336 1.80 30.14 30.63
C ALA A 336 2.79 30.47 29.51
N ILE A 337 3.62 31.51 29.69
CA ILE A 337 4.56 31.98 28.66
C ILE A 337 5.68 30.95 28.41
N PRO A 338 6.40 30.42 29.43
CA PRO A 338 7.36 29.34 29.23
C PRO A 338 6.75 28.09 28.60
N PHE A 339 5.51 27.75 28.96
CA PHE A 339 4.81 26.58 28.43
C PHE A 339 4.47 26.74 26.95
N ALA A 340 3.96 27.91 26.54
CA ALA A 340 3.68 28.24 25.15
C ALA A 340 4.97 28.26 24.30
N ILE A 341 6.03 28.90 24.80
CA ILE A 341 7.34 28.93 24.14
C ILE A 341 7.90 27.51 24.02
N GLY A 342 7.79 26.69 25.07
CA GLY A 342 8.21 25.29 25.07
C GLY A 342 7.45 24.44 24.04
N ILE A 343 6.13 24.61 23.92
CA ILE A 343 5.30 23.90 22.92
C ILE A 343 5.68 24.35 21.51
N VAL A 344 5.78 25.65 21.24
CA VAL A 344 6.12 26.18 19.91
C VAL A 344 7.54 25.78 19.50
N THR A 345 8.51 25.92 20.40
CA THR A 345 9.90 25.52 20.16
C THR A 345 10.02 24.02 19.98
N GLY A 346 9.36 23.24 20.84
CA GLY A 346 9.26 21.79 20.75
C GLY A 346 8.61 21.32 19.46
N ALA A 347 7.56 21.99 18.99
CA ALA A 347 6.81 21.61 17.80
C ALA A 347 7.50 21.96 16.48
N PHE A 348 8.02 23.18 16.37
CA PHE A 348 8.51 23.73 15.10
C PHE A 348 10.02 23.58 14.94
N PHE A 349 10.79 23.65 16.04
CA PHE A 349 12.26 23.70 16.00
C PHE A 349 12.93 22.39 16.44
N ILE A 350 12.49 21.76 17.53
CA ILE A 350 13.10 20.53 18.07
C ILE A 350 12.43 19.27 17.50
N GLY A 351 11.11 19.30 17.35
CA GLY A 351 10.32 18.28 16.69
C GLY A 351 10.62 18.21 15.19
N PRO A 352 10.23 17.12 14.49
CA PRO A 352 10.50 17.00 13.07
C PRO A 352 9.80 18.15 12.30
N ARG A 353 10.58 19.16 11.86
CA ARG A 353 10.17 20.33 11.04
C ARG A 353 8.95 20.03 10.15
N CYS A 354 7.79 20.53 10.54
CA CYS A 354 6.56 20.48 9.76
C CYS A 354 6.45 21.81 9.03
N ARG A 355 6.76 21.84 7.72
CA ARG A 355 6.39 22.99 6.88
C ARG A 355 4.96 22.73 6.44
N LEU A 356 4.00 23.39 7.08
CA LEU A 356 2.66 23.55 6.53
C LEU A 356 2.87 24.22 5.17
N SER A 357 2.65 23.49 4.09
CA SER A 357 2.34 24.14 2.82
C SER A 357 0.86 24.46 2.92
N ILE A 358 0.58 25.71 3.28
CA ILE A 358 -0.74 26.33 3.05
C ILE A 358 -0.87 26.49 1.54
#